data_AF-A0A8I1U2H5-F1
#
_entry.id   AF-A0A8I1U2H5-F1
#
_cell.length_a   1.000
_cell.length_b   1.000
_cell.length_c   1.000
_cell.angle_alpha   90.00
_cell.angle_beta   90.00
_cell.angle_gamma   90.00
#
_symmetry.space_group_name_H-M   'P 1'
#
loop_
_entity.id
_entity.type
_entity.pdbx_description
1 polymer ?
#
loop_
_entity_poly.entity_id
_entity_poly.type
_entity_poly.pdbx_seq_one_letter_code
_entity_poly.pdbx_strand_id
1 'polypeptide(L)'
;MEIKVDLGEDTIDSLNKIAKIKDCNFSVAAAEMISYGARIFIQSLEPKDDPTTMLLLENAVRANEILTELLHICYDKDKSKIGAYDSETALALIDRIASSFKKNLVR
;
A
#
# COMPACT_ATOMS: atom_id res chain seq x y z
N MET A 1 -21.91 -17.13 -29.64
CA MET A 1 -21.17 -16.12 -30.42
C MET A 1 -19.71 -16.53 -30.43
N GLU A 2 -19.06 -16.47 -31.59
CA GLU A 2 -17.62 -16.74 -31.72
C GLU A 2 -16.90 -15.39 -31.82
N ILE A 3 -15.90 -15.17 -30.95
CA ILE A 3 -15.09 -13.96 -30.94
C ILE A 3 -13.75 -14.32 -31.58
N LYS A 4 -13.38 -13.63 -32.66
CA LYS A 4 -12.06 -13.76 -33.28
C LYS A 4 -11.13 -12.69 -32.71
N VAL A 5 -9.98 -13.11 -32.22
CA VAL A 5 -8.99 -12.23 -31.60
C VAL A 5 -7.67 -12.41 -32.35
N ASP A 6 -7.16 -11.32 -32.91
CA ASP A 6 -5.82 -11.31 -33.49
C ASP A 6 -4.78 -11.18 -32.38
N LEU A 7 -3.80 -12.07 -32.40
CA LEU A 7 -2.73 -12.14 -31.42
C LEU A 7 -1.38 -11.95 -32.11
N GLY A 8 -0.48 -11.20 -31.48
CA GLY A 8 0.90 -11.08 -31.95
C GLY A 8 1.63 -12.42 -31.92
N GLU A 9 2.63 -12.57 -32.79
CA GLU A 9 3.40 -13.81 -32.98
C GLU A 9 4.03 -14.32 -31.67
N ASP A 10 4.63 -13.42 -30.87
CA ASP A 10 5.20 -13.74 -29.56
C ASP A 10 4.18 -14.35 -28.58
N THR A 11 2.94 -13.86 -28.62
CA THR A 11 1.84 -14.34 -27.77
C THR A 11 1.37 -15.71 -28.22
N ILE A 12 1.31 -15.95 -29.54
CA ILE A 12 0.97 -17.25 -30.11
C ILE A 12 2.02 -18.30 -29.71
N ASP A 13 3.31 -17.96 -29.81
CA ASP A 13 4.41 -18.84 -29.40
C ASP A 13 4.35 -19.18 -27.91
N SER A 14 4.06 -18.19 -27.09
CA SER A 14 3.89 -18.37 -25.64
C SER A 14 2.69 -19.27 -25.31
N LEU A 15 1.55 -19.05 -25.97
CA LEU A 15 0.36 -19.90 -25.80
C LEU A 15 0.59 -21.33 -26.28
N ASN A 16 1.34 -21.53 -27.36
CA ASN A 16 1.73 -22.85 -27.83
C ASN A 16 2.60 -23.60 -26.82
N LYS A 17 3.54 -22.90 -26.16
CA LYS A 17 4.33 -23.49 -25.06
C LYS A 17 3.44 -23.88 -23.88
N ILE A 18 2.51 -23.01 -23.48
CA ILE A 18 1.57 -23.27 -22.38
C ILE A 18 0.65 -24.45 -22.69
N ALA A 19 0.11 -24.51 -23.91
CA ALA A 19 -0.74 -25.61 -24.38
C ALA A 19 0.00 -26.96 -24.33
N LYS A 20 1.28 -26.98 -24.74
CA LYS A 20 2.14 -28.17 -24.62
C LYS A 20 2.41 -28.58 -23.18
N ILE A 21 2.65 -27.62 -22.28
CA ILE A 21 2.89 -27.90 -20.85
C ILE A 21 1.64 -28.47 -20.17
N LYS A 22 0.46 -27.94 -20.52
CA LYS A 22 -0.82 -28.36 -19.94
C LYS A 22 -1.47 -29.56 -20.64
N ASP A 23 -0.85 -30.09 -21.69
CA ASP A 23 -1.39 -31.15 -22.54
C ASP A 23 -2.84 -30.86 -22.99
N CYS A 24 -3.06 -29.65 -23.52
CA CYS A 24 -4.38 -29.22 -23.96
C CYS A 24 -4.34 -28.50 -25.31
N ASN A 25 -5.51 -28.37 -25.94
CA ASN A 25 -5.63 -27.68 -27.23
C ASN A 25 -5.33 -26.19 -27.08
N PHE A 26 -4.68 -25.61 -28.10
CA PHE A 26 -4.36 -24.18 -28.16
C PHE A 26 -5.56 -23.29 -27.83
N SER A 27 -6.73 -23.57 -28.42
CA SER A 27 -7.95 -22.79 -28.19
C SER A 27 -8.41 -22.82 -26.73
N VAL A 28 -8.21 -23.94 -26.03
CA VAL A 28 -8.55 -24.08 -24.60
C VAL A 28 -7.57 -23.28 -23.76
N ALA A 29 -6.27 -23.41 -24.03
CA ALA A 29 -5.23 -22.61 -23.35
C ALA A 29 -5.44 -21.10 -23.56
N ALA A 30 -5.74 -20.68 -24.79
CA ALA A 30 -6.01 -19.27 -25.12
C ALA A 30 -7.25 -18.74 -24.38
N ALA A 31 -8.34 -19.50 -24.37
CA ALA A 31 -9.56 -19.13 -23.63
C ALA A 31 -9.31 -19.02 -22.12
N GLU A 32 -8.57 -19.95 -21.53
CA GLU A 32 -8.17 -19.88 -20.12
C GLU A 32 -7.33 -18.64 -19.83
N MET A 33 -6.32 -18.35 -20.65
CA MET A 33 -5.45 -17.19 -20.45
C MET A 33 -6.21 -15.87 -20.59
N ILE A 34 -7.14 -15.77 -21.54
CA ILE A 34 -8.02 -14.61 -21.67
C ILE A 34 -8.91 -14.47 -20.43
N SER A 35 -9.46 -15.58 -19.91
CA SER A 35 -10.25 -15.57 -18.68
C SER A 35 -9.43 -15.10 -17.47
N TYR A 36 -8.19 -15.58 -17.33
CA TYR A 36 -7.29 -15.13 -16.27
C TYR A 36 -6.93 -13.64 -16.42
N GLY A 37 -6.59 -13.20 -17.62
CA GLY A 37 -6.29 -11.80 -17.91
C GLY A 37 -7.46 -10.88 -17.56
N ALA A 38 -8.68 -11.26 -17.91
CA ALA A 38 -9.88 -10.50 -17.56
C ALA A 38 -10.09 -10.40 -16.03
N ARG A 39 -9.92 -11.51 -15.30
CA ARG A 39 -10.05 -11.52 -13.83
C ARG A 39 -8.99 -10.65 -13.15
N ILE A 40 -7.73 -10.78 -13.57
CA ILE A 40 -6.61 -9.98 -13.03
C ILE A 40 -6.82 -8.50 -13.35
N PHE A 41 -7.25 -8.18 -14.56
CA PHE A 41 -7.54 -6.80 -14.96
C PHE A 41 -8.64 -6.20 -14.08
N ILE A 42 -9.76 -6.91 -13.89
CA ILE A 42 -10.86 -6.45 -13.02
C ILE A 42 -10.35 -6.21 -11.59
N GLN A 43 -9.60 -7.16 -11.02
CA GLN A 43 -9.02 -6.99 -9.69
C GLN A 43 -8.01 -5.84 -9.61
N SER A 44 -7.27 -5.56 -10.69
CA SER A 44 -6.32 -4.45 -10.71
C SER A 44 -7.00 -3.07 -10.71
N LEU A 45 -8.28 -3.00 -11.05
CA LEU A 45 -9.09 -1.79 -11.01
C LEU A 45 -9.69 -1.53 -9.63
N GLU A 46 -9.72 -2.52 -8.75
CA GLU A 46 -10.14 -2.31 -7.36
C GLU A 46 -9.08 -1.49 -6.63
N PRO A 47 -9.47 -0.45 -5.84
CA PRO A 47 -8.53 0.32 -5.06
C PRO A 47 -7.74 -0.61 -4.14
N LYS A 48 -6.41 -0.61 -4.29
CA LYS A 48 -5.47 -1.49 -3.58
C LYS A 48 -5.34 -1.21 -2.08
N ASP A 49 -5.97 -0.15 -1.59
CA ASP A 49 -5.84 0.24 -0.20
C ASP A 49 -6.70 -0.69 0.64
N ASP A 50 -6.04 -1.57 1.40
CA ASP A 50 -6.71 -2.41 2.40
C ASP A 50 -7.54 -1.51 3.33
N PRO A 51 -8.88 -1.64 3.36
CA PRO A 51 -9.74 -0.77 4.15
C PRO A 51 -9.37 -0.75 5.63
N THR A 52 -8.86 -1.87 6.15
CA THR A 52 -8.42 -2.00 7.53
C THR A 52 -7.17 -1.17 7.79
N THR A 53 -6.19 -1.25 6.89
CA THR A 53 -4.95 -0.46 6.95
C THR A 53 -5.23 1.04 6.82
N MET A 54 -6.16 1.44 5.94
CA MET A 54 -6.58 2.84 5.83
C MET A 54 -7.24 3.34 7.12
N LEU A 55 -8.15 2.56 7.69
CA LEU A 55 -8.79 2.91 8.97
C LEU A 55 -7.77 3.02 10.12
N LEU A 56 -6.79 2.10 10.18
CA LEU A 56 -5.72 2.16 11.17
C LEU A 56 -4.84 3.40 10.99
N LEU A 57 -4.51 3.74 9.74
CA LEU A 57 -3.74 4.95 9.43
C LEU A 57 -4.49 6.22 9.83
N GLU A 58 -5.77 6.34 9.47
CA GLU A 58 -6.60 7.48 9.85
C GLU A 58 -6.67 7.66 11.37
N ASN A 59 -6.87 6.56 12.11
CA ASN A 59 -6.92 6.61 13.57
C ASN A 59 -5.56 6.97 14.18
N ALA A 60 -4.46 6.46 13.63
CA ALA A 60 -3.12 6.79 14.10
C ALA A 60 -2.80 8.27 13.90
N VAL A 61 -3.15 8.84 12.74
CA VAL A 61 -2.97 10.27 12.46
C VAL A 61 -3.79 11.12 13.42
N ARG A 62 -5.09 10.84 13.56
CA ARG A 62 -5.98 11.58 14.48
C ARG A 62 -5.52 11.50 15.94
N ALA A 63 -5.09 10.32 16.39
CA ALA A 63 -4.57 10.16 17.74
C ALA A 63 -3.31 11.02 17.96
N ASN A 64 -2.43 11.10 16.98
CA ASN A 64 -1.20 11.90 17.07
C ASN A 64 -1.49 13.41 17.12
N GLU A 65 -2.48 13.89 16.36
CA GLU A 65 -2.95 15.28 16.43
C GLU A 65 -3.47 15.61 17.84
N ILE A 66 -4.34 14.77 18.40
CA ILE A 66 -4.88 14.96 19.76
C ILE A 66 -3.76 14.95 20.81
N LEU A 67 -2.81 14.02 20.70
CA LEU A 67 -1.68 13.94 21.63
C LEU A 67 -0.77 15.16 21.53
N THR A 68 -0.59 15.71 20.33
CA THR A 68 0.17 16.94 20.10
C THR A 68 -0.50 18.13 20.78
N GLU A 69 -1.82 18.27 20.65
CA GLU A 69 -2.59 19.31 21.34
C GLU A 69 -2.52 19.16 22.87
N LEU A 70 -2.68 17.93 23.38
CA LEU A 70 -2.52 17.66 24.81
C LEU A 70 -1.12 18.01 25.32
N LEU A 71 -0.08 17.74 24.53
CA LEU A 71 1.28 18.11 24.87
C LEU A 71 1.43 19.63 25.01
N HIS A 72 0.87 20.41 24.09
CA HIS A 72 0.86 21.88 24.15
C HIS A 72 0.09 22.40 25.38
N ILE A 73 -1.01 21.75 25.75
CA ILE A 73 -1.80 22.14 26.94
C ILE A 73 -1.06 21.82 28.24
N CYS A 74 -0.43 20.65 28.32
CA CYS A 74 0.26 20.19 29.53
C CYS A 74 1.62 20.86 29.72
N TYR A 75 2.35 21.12 28.63
CA TYR A 75 3.68 21.74 28.64
C TYR A 75 3.59 23.21 28.26
N ASP A 76 2.97 23.97 29.16
CA ASP A 76 2.93 25.42 29.11
C ASP A 76 4.20 26.00 29.74
N LYS A 77 5.02 26.66 28.91
CA LYS A 77 6.28 27.28 29.31
C LYS A 77 6.08 28.30 30.44
N ASP A 78 4.93 28.97 30.47
CA ASP A 78 4.59 29.98 31.48
C ASP A 78 4.25 29.37 32.84
N LYS A 79 3.90 28.07 32.87
CA LYS A 79 3.65 27.29 34.10
C LYS A 79 4.87 26.50 34.57
N SER A 80 5.94 26.45 33.79
CA SER A 80 7.15 25.69 34.11
C SER A 80 8.05 26.44 35.09
N LYS A 81 8.20 25.93 36.32
CA LYS A 81 9.09 26.51 37.36
C LYS A 81 10.56 26.62 36.94
N ILE A 82 10.99 25.90 35.91
CA ILE A 82 12.38 25.80 35.46
C ILE A 82 12.57 26.46 34.08
N GLY A 83 11.47 26.90 33.43
CA GLY A 83 11.50 27.48 32.07
C GLY A 83 12.02 26.54 30.98
N ALA A 84 12.18 25.25 31.28
CA ALA A 84 12.98 24.30 30.51
C ALA A 84 12.16 23.25 29.74
N TYR A 85 10.83 23.27 29.85
CA TYR A 85 9.96 22.32 29.17
C TYR A 85 8.92 23.08 28.34
N ASP A 86 9.22 23.29 27.06
CA ASP A 86 8.23 23.69 26.06
C ASP A 86 7.87 22.49 25.17
N SER A 87 6.60 22.44 24.77
CA SER A 87 6.02 21.38 23.93
C SER A 87 6.76 21.23 22.60
N GLU A 88 7.26 22.33 22.04
CA GLU A 88 8.04 22.39 20.81
C GLU A 88 9.33 21.57 20.89
N THR A 89 10.09 21.70 21.98
CA THR A 89 11.32 20.92 22.20
C THR A 89 11.01 19.44 22.36
N ALA A 90 9.91 19.09 23.04
CA ALA A 90 9.47 17.71 23.18
C ALA A 90 9.05 17.09 21.84
N LEU A 91 8.33 17.84 20.99
CA LEU A 91 7.96 17.40 19.63
C LEU A 91 9.20 17.20 18.76
N ALA A 92 10.16 18.12 18.79
CA ALA A 92 11.41 17.99 18.04
C ALA A 92 12.21 16.73 18.44
N LEU A 93 12.18 16.35 19.72
CA LEU A 93 12.78 15.09 20.19
C LEU A 93 12.01 13.86 19.70
N ILE A 94 10.67 13.89 19.75
CA ILE A 94 9.80 12.82 19.25
C ILE A 94 10.06 12.59 17.75
N ASP A 95 10.13 13.66 16.95
CA ASP A 95 10.40 13.58 15.50
C ASP A 95 11.77 12.98 15.20
N ARG A 96 12.80 13.36 15.97
CA ARG A 96 14.14 12.79 15.84
C ARG A 96 14.15 11.29 16.13
N ILE A 97 13.44 10.87 17.18
CA ILE A 97 13.31 9.45 17.55
C ILE A 97 12.54 8.70 16.46
N ALA A 98 11.39 9.20 16.03
CA ALA A 98 10.57 8.60 14.97
C ALA A 98 11.35 8.45 13.66
N SER A 99 12.11 9.46 13.27
CA SER A 99 12.99 9.43 12.09
C SER A 99 14.06 8.34 12.18
N SER A 100 14.59 8.07 13.39
CA SER A 100 15.57 7.00 13.61
C SER A 100 14.98 5.60 13.41
N PHE A 101 13.72 5.39 13.83
CA PHE A 101 13.00 4.13 13.58
C PHE A 101 12.76 3.91 12.08
N LYS A 102 12.35 4.95 11.35
CA LYS A 102 12.13 4.87 9.90
C LYS A 102 13.42 4.49 9.14
N LYS A 103 14.57 5.01 9.57
CA LYS A 103 15.87 4.67 8.98
C LYS A 103 16.30 3.22 9.24
N ASN A 104 15.91 2.64 10.37
CA ASN A 104 16.25 1.26 10.74
C ASN A 104 15.33 0.21 10.09
N LEU A 105 14.13 0.60 9.63
CA LEU A 105 13.18 -0.27 8.93
C LEU A 105 13.51 -0.48 7.44
N VAL A 106 14.37 0.34 6.84
CA VAL A 106 14.78 0.26 5.41
C VAL A 106 16.16 -0.39 5.26
N ARG A 107 16.51 -1.33 6.15
CA ARG A 107 17.72 -2.16 6.06
C ARG A 107 17.39 -3.59 5.73
#